data_AF-A0A7Y1VW31-F1
#
_entry.id   AF-A0A7Y1VW31-F1
#
_cell.length_a   1.000
_cell.length_b   1.000
_cell.length_c   1.000
_cell.angle_alpha   90.00
_cell.angle_beta   90.00
_cell.angle_gamma   90.00
#
_symmetry.space_group_name_H-M   'P 1'
#
loop_
_entity.id
_entity.type
_entity.pdbx_description
1 polymer ?
#
loop_
_entity_poly.entity_id
_entity_poly.type
_entity_poly.pdbx_seq_one_letter_code
_entity_poly.pdbx_strand_id
1 'polypeptide(L)'
;PLNNGSYFFLKSDLEIQTGRSYFLDLQTRNGHTYQSEVETILAAPEIQKLEFDFSIEQIVDRETRVLERSFFNLFVHTFLPSDANNTFLKWDVEHVFTVAEILCSPLATPKVCYLTRSIGMNEVFLLDGSLFSGGSEITEQVAHVEMDYAFGLVASFYVSQKSLTAFAHDYWKKINKVISGGGSIFEAPPAAVPGNINPISHPNEEVLGLFSAVDEKRELILITRGDLATGFDHLPLCGQLGFPPPNLPRACCNCLSLENSSLSRPSYWP
;
A
#
# COMPACT_ATOMS: atom_id res chain seq x y z
N PRO A 1 -1.87 29.04 -9.04
CA PRO A 1 -1.38 27.82 -8.36
C PRO A 1 -2.29 26.63 -8.70
N LEU A 2 -1.73 25.58 -9.30
CA LEU A 2 -2.40 24.29 -9.33
C LEU A 2 -2.38 23.79 -7.87
N ASN A 3 -3.55 23.77 -7.22
CA ASN A 3 -3.68 23.18 -5.89
C ASN A 3 -3.45 21.67 -5.98
N ASN A 4 -3.17 21.03 -4.83
CA ASN A 4 -3.26 19.57 -4.71
C ASN A 4 -4.59 19.11 -5.32
N GLY A 5 -4.52 18.25 -6.32
CA GLY A 5 -5.69 17.82 -7.07
C GLY A 5 -5.40 16.53 -7.81
N SER A 6 -6.36 15.62 -7.77
CA SER A 6 -6.37 14.42 -8.58
C SER A 6 -7.14 14.70 -9.86
N TYR A 7 -6.52 14.43 -11.00
CA TYR A 7 -7.12 14.63 -12.31
C TYR A 7 -7.40 13.26 -12.92
N PHE A 8 -8.63 13.06 -13.37
CA PHE A 8 -9.07 11.79 -13.94
C PHE A 8 -9.39 11.97 -15.41
N PHE A 9 -8.94 11.06 -16.25
CA PHE A 9 -9.42 10.97 -17.63
C PHE A 9 -10.87 10.50 -17.60
N LEU A 10 -11.79 11.32 -18.11
CA LEU A 10 -13.22 11.01 -18.17
C LEU A 10 -13.58 10.07 -19.35
N LYS A 11 -12.59 9.60 -20.12
CA LYS A 11 -12.81 8.86 -21.36
C LYS A 11 -12.67 7.36 -21.12
N SER A 12 -13.74 6.61 -21.36
CA SER A 12 -13.90 5.17 -21.17
C SER A 12 -13.18 4.29 -22.20
N ASP A 13 -12.61 4.87 -23.26
CA ASP A 13 -12.26 4.11 -24.47
C ASP A 13 -10.74 3.85 -24.61
N LEU A 14 -9.93 4.19 -23.61
CA LEU A 14 -8.51 3.88 -23.63
C LEU A 14 -8.30 2.43 -23.22
N GLU A 15 -8.26 1.52 -24.20
CA GLU A 15 -7.84 0.14 -23.98
C GLU A 15 -6.33 0.09 -23.76
N ILE A 16 -5.93 -0.03 -22.50
CA ILE A 16 -4.56 -0.27 -22.09
C ILE A 16 -4.22 -1.74 -22.35
N GLN A 17 -3.12 -2.01 -23.06
CA GLN A 17 -2.72 -3.36 -23.47
C GLN A 17 -1.26 -3.64 -23.10
N THR A 18 -1.03 -4.79 -22.48
CA THR A 18 0.30 -5.32 -22.20
C THR A 18 1.13 -5.44 -23.49
N GLY A 19 2.40 -5.04 -23.43
CA GLY A 19 3.33 -5.00 -24.55
C GLY A 19 3.26 -3.72 -25.40
N ARG A 20 2.27 -2.84 -25.18
CA ARG A 20 2.24 -1.50 -25.79
C ARG A 20 2.94 -0.48 -24.91
N SER A 21 3.34 0.62 -25.54
CA SER A 21 3.95 1.75 -24.86
C SER A 21 3.06 2.98 -24.86
N TYR A 22 3.11 3.72 -23.75
CA TYR A 22 2.28 4.88 -23.50
C TYR A 22 3.16 6.00 -22.97
N PHE A 23 2.71 7.24 -23.16
CA PHE A 23 3.31 8.41 -22.53
C PHE A 23 2.18 9.36 -22.15
N LEU A 24 2.48 10.26 -21.22
CA LEU A 24 1.58 11.28 -20.76
C LEU A 24 1.90 12.59 -21.47
N ASP A 25 0.87 13.25 -22.00
CA ASP A 25 0.95 14.63 -22.51
C ASP A 25 -0.04 15.49 -21.72
N LEU A 26 0.49 16.50 -21.03
CA LEU A 26 -0.27 17.38 -20.14
C LEU A 26 -0.20 18.81 -20.63
N GLN A 27 -1.37 19.43 -20.77
CA GLN A 27 -1.49 20.87 -20.95
C GLN A 27 -2.25 21.50 -19.79
N THR A 28 -1.63 22.46 -19.11
CA THR A 28 -2.23 23.17 -18.00
C THR A 28 -3.07 24.35 -18.48
N ARG A 29 -3.95 24.87 -17.60
CA ARG A 29 -4.81 26.03 -17.92
C ARG A 29 -4.02 27.30 -18.24
N ASN A 30 -2.82 27.45 -17.69
CA ASN A 30 -1.90 28.55 -17.99
C ASN A 30 -1.07 28.31 -19.26
N GLY A 31 -1.35 27.25 -20.03
CA GLY A 31 -0.70 26.97 -21.32
C GLY A 31 0.66 26.29 -21.21
N HIS A 32 1.09 25.87 -20.02
CA HIS A 32 2.31 25.08 -19.88
C HIS A 32 2.05 23.66 -20.36
N THR A 33 3.03 23.09 -21.05
CA THR A 33 2.98 21.73 -21.56
C THR A 33 4.09 20.88 -20.96
N TYR A 34 3.75 19.65 -20.63
CA TYR A 34 4.65 18.65 -20.05
C TYR A 34 4.44 17.31 -20.75
N GLN A 35 5.50 16.56 -20.96
CA GLN A 35 5.45 15.26 -21.59
C GLN A 35 6.29 14.26 -20.81
N SER A 36 5.76 13.05 -20.59
CA SER A 36 6.58 11.97 -20.03
C SER A 36 7.42 11.29 -21.10
N GLU A 37 8.47 10.60 -20.67
CA GLU A 37 9.07 9.55 -21.49
C GLU A 37 8.08 8.41 -21.74
N VAL A 38 8.38 7.61 -22.74
CA VAL A 38 7.58 6.46 -23.14
C VAL A 38 7.82 5.31 -22.15
N GLU A 39 6.73 4.75 -21.62
CA GLU A 39 6.74 3.59 -20.73
C GLU A 39 6.07 2.41 -21.43
N THR A 40 6.72 1.25 -21.44
CA THR A 40 6.17 0.01 -22.00
C THR A 40 5.55 -0.84 -20.90
N ILE A 41 4.33 -1.33 -21.11
CA ILE A 41 3.65 -2.21 -20.17
C ILE A 41 4.23 -3.61 -20.29
N LEU A 42 4.95 -4.03 -19.26
CA LEU A 42 5.48 -5.39 -19.14
C LEU A 42 4.43 -6.30 -18.49
N ALA A 43 4.39 -7.56 -18.91
CA ALA A 43 3.46 -8.54 -18.35
C ALA A 43 3.83 -8.87 -16.90
N ALA A 44 2.87 -8.75 -15.98
CA ALA A 44 3.08 -9.14 -14.61
C ALA A 44 2.89 -10.65 -14.43
N PRO A 45 3.81 -11.35 -13.75
CA PRO A 45 3.61 -12.75 -13.41
C PRO A 45 2.39 -12.90 -12.49
N GLU A 46 1.75 -14.06 -12.53
CA GLU A 46 0.58 -14.36 -11.70
C GLU A 46 0.96 -14.61 -10.25
N ILE A 47 0.19 -14.02 -9.33
CA ILE A 47 0.26 -14.36 -7.89
C ILE A 47 -0.27 -15.80 -7.74
N GLN A 48 0.56 -16.71 -7.25
CA GLN A 48 0.15 -18.10 -7.03
C GLN A 48 -0.65 -18.24 -5.73
N LYS A 49 -0.16 -17.60 -4.68
CA LYS A 49 -0.71 -17.71 -3.33
C LYS A 49 -0.25 -16.53 -2.49
N LEU A 50 -1.14 -16.11 -1.58
CA LEU A 50 -0.79 -15.30 -0.42
C LEU A 50 -0.64 -16.22 0.80
N GLU A 51 0.39 -15.99 1.59
CA GLU A 51 0.68 -16.72 2.82
C GLU A 51 0.97 -15.73 3.94
N PHE A 52 0.63 -16.08 5.17
CA PHE A 52 0.92 -15.23 6.31
C PHE A 52 1.43 -16.05 7.49
N ASP A 53 2.20 -15.38 8.34
CA ASP A 53 2.56 -15.89 9.66
C ASP A 53 2.54 -14.75 10.69
N PHE A 54 2.96 -15.08 11.90
CA PHE A 54 3.07 -14.13 12.99
C PHE A 54 4.42 -14.23 13.68
N SER A 55 4.98 -13.08 14.07
CA SER A 55 6.21 -12.98 14.84
C SER A 55 6.01 -12.16 16.12
N ILE A 56 6.82 -12.46 17.14
CA ILE A 56 6.94 -11.62 18.33
C ILE A 56 8.33 -11.01 18.32
N GLU A 57 8.40 -9.69 18.43
CA GLU A 57 9.66 -8.95 18.45
C GLU A 57 9.81 -8.16 19.74
N GLN A 58 11.06 -8.01 20.19
CA GLN A 58 11.41 -7.23 21.37
C GLN A 58 11.85 -5.82 20.95
N ILE A 59 11.01 -4.84 21.25
CA ILE A 59 11.28 -3.43 20.97
C ILE A 59 11.66 -2.74 22.26
N VAL A 60 12.75 -1.97 22.23
CA VAL A 60 13.16 -1.13 23.35
C VAL A 60 12.46 0.22 23.24
N ASP A 61 11.65 0.56 24.24
CA ASP A 61 10.99 1.87 24.26
C ASP A 61 11.96 3.00 24.66
N ARG A 62 11.46 4.25 24.62
CA ARG A 62 12.24 5.43 25.00
C ARG A 62 12.69 5.44 26.46
N GLU A 63 12.06 4.62 27.31
CA GLU A 63 12.37 4.46 28.72
C GLU A 63 13.26 3.23 28.96
N THR A 64 13.86 2.66 27.91
CA THR A 64 14.73 1.46 27.92
C THR A 64 14.06 0.19 28.41
N ARG A 65 12.72 0.13 28.37
CA ARG A 65 11.98 -1.09 28.68
C ARG A 65 11.91 -1.97 27.44
N VAL A 66 12.11 -3.26 27.63
CA VAL A 66 11.88 -4.26 26.59
C VAL A 66 10.39 -4.55 26.53
N LEU A 67 9.81 -4.32 25.37
CA LEU A 67 8.41 -4.55 25.08
C LEU A 67 8.28 -5.62 24.00
N GLU A 68 7.51 -6.66 24.28
CA GLU A 68 7.13 -7.64 23.27
C GLU A 68 5.99 -7.08 22.42
N ARG A 69 6.12 -7.23 21.10
CA ARG A 69 5.16 -6.78 20.10
C ARG A 69 4.87 -7.90 19.11
N SER A 70 3.58 -8.08 18.83
CA SER A 70 3.10 -9.05 17.86
C SER A 70 3.02 -8.41 16.48
N PHE A 71 3.51 -9.13 15.48
CA PHE A 71 3.53 -8.69 14.09
C PHE A 71 2.83 -9.70 13.20
N PHE A 72 2.13 -9.18 12.20
CA PHE A 72 1.57 -9.92 11.09
C PHE A 72 2.48 -9.77 9.87
N ASN A 73 2.90 -10.89 9.31
CA ASN A 73 3.73 -10.93 8.11
C ASN A 73 2.93 -11.48 6.94
N LEU A 74 2.99 -10.81 5.79
CA LEU A 74 2.34 -11.26 4.57
C LEU A 74 3.39 -11.55 3.50
N PHE A 75 3.26 -12.71 2.87
CA PHE A 75 4.15 -13.21 1.84
C PHE A 75 3.38 -13.46 0.54
N VAL A 76 4.02 -13.12 -0.57
CA VAL A 76 3.54 -13.41 -1.93
C VAL A 76 4.38 -14.50 -2.54
N HIS A 77 3.73 -15.54 -3.03
CA HIS A 77 4.35 -16.57 -3.85
C HIS A 77 4.07 -16.29 -5.33
N THR A 78 5.10 -16.16 -6.15
CA THR A 78 4.98 -15.90 -7.60
C THR A 78 6.08 -16.62 -8.37
N PHE A 79 5.78 -17.05 -9.60
CA PHE A 79 6.80 -17.57 -10.51
C PHE A 79 7.40 -16.44 -11.33
N LEU A 80 8.73 -16.37 -11.38
CA LEU A 80 9.40 -15.48 -12.32
C LEU A 80 9.31 -16.06 -13.74
N PRO A 81 9.12 -15.22 -14.77
CA PRO A 81 9.20 -15.69 -16.14
C PRO A 81 10.62 -16.19 -16.46
N SER A 82 10.78 -16.89 -17.59
CA SER A 82 12.09 -17.39 -18.01
C SER A 82 13.13 -16.28 -18.20
N ASP A 83 12.69 -15.07 -18.57
CA ASP A 83 13.53 -13.87 -18.61
C ASP A 83 13.47 -13.10 -17.27
N ALA A 84 13.96 -13.73 -16.20
CA ALA A 84 13.99 -13.11 -14.87
C ALA A 84 14.85 -11.84 -14.83
N ASN A 85 15.88 -11.74 -15.67
CA ASN A 85 16.79 -10.58 -15.72
C ASN A 85 16.10 -9.25 -16.04
N ASN A 86 14.96 -9.30 -16.74
CA ASN A 86 14.17 -8.11 -17.09
C ASN A 86 12.87 -8.03 -16.30
N THR A 87 12.76 -8.75 -15.19
CA THR A 87 11.56 -8.77 -14.35
C THR A 87 11.78 -7.92 -13.11
N PHE A 88 11.14 -6.75 -13.05
CA PHE A 88 11.15 -5.90 -11.87
C PHE A 88 9.74 -5.84 -11.30
N LEU A 89 9.59 -6.18 -10.02
CA LEU A 89 8.28 -6.22 -9.38
C LEU A 89 8.19 -5.17 -8.27
N LYS A 90 6.97 -4.69 -8.06
CA LYS A 90 6.61 -3.85 -6.93
C LYS A 90 5.28 -4.32 -6.37
N TRP A 91 5.18 -4.34 -5.04
CA TRP A 91 3.94 -4.65 -4.35
C TRP A 91 3.40 -3.43 -3.63
N ASP A 92 2.11 -3.19 -3.78
CA ASP A 92 1.33 -2.29 -2.94
C ASP A 92 0.30 -3.13 -2.18
N VAL A 93 0.16 -2.86 -0.88
CA VAL A 93 -0.77 -3.61 -0.02
C VAL A 93 -1.71 -2.64 0.67
N GLU A 94 -3.01 -2.82 0.45
CA GLU A 94 -4.06 -2.12 1.20
C GLU A 94 -4.58 -3.04 2.31
N HIS A 95 -4.37 -2.62 3.55
CA HIS A 95 -4.97 -3.27 4.72
C HIS A 95 -6.30 -2.59 5.02
N VAL A 96 -7.39 -3.31 4.78
CA VAL A 96 -8.74 -2.86 5.11
C VAL A 96 -9.23 -3.65 6.31
N PHE A 97 -9.95 -3.02 7.22
CA PHE A 97 -10.57 -3.72 8.35
C PHE A 97 -11.84 -3.03 8.81
N THR A 98 -12.61 -3.73 9.64
CA THR A 98 -13.90 -3.26 10.13
C THR A 98 -13.84 -2.80 11.58
N VAL A 99 -14.55 -1.71 11.86
CA VAL A 99 -14.86 -1.27 13.23
C VAL A 99 -16.37 -1.21 13.38
N ALA A 100 -16.89 -2.03 14.29
CA ALA A 100 -18.30 -2.02 14.65
C ALA A 100 -18.54 -1.09 15.84
N GLU A 101 -19.49 -0.17 15.68
CA GLU A 101 -19.97 0.66 16.78
C GLU A 101 -20.75 -0.18 17.80
N ILE A 102 -20.88 0.35 19.00
CA ILE A 102 -21.75 -0.20 20.04
C ILE A 102 -22.97 0.71 20.24
N LEU A 103 -23.97 0.19 20.94
CA LEU A 103 -25.15 0.98 21.29
C LEU A 103 -24.82 2.00 22.39
N CYS A 104 -24.49 3.23 22.00
CA CYS A 104 -24.17 4.31 22.95
C CYS A 104 -25.38 5.11 23.44
N SER A 105 -26.56 4.92 22.85
CA SER A 105 -27.82 5.57 23.24
C SER A 105 -29.00 4.73 22.74
N PRO A 106 -30.16 4.72 23.43
CA PRO A 106 -31.34 3.95 22.98
C PRO A 106 -31.84 4.29 21.57
N LEU A 107 -31.53 5.49 21.08
CA LEU A 107 -31.93 5.96 19.74
C LEU A 107 -30.82 5.82 18.70
N ALA A 108 -29.62 5.39 19.10
CA ALA A 108 -28.51 5.21 18.17
C ALA A 108 -28.71 3.93 17.35
N THR A 109 -28.37 4.00 16.07
CA THR A 109 -28.28 2.85 15.16
C THR A 109 -26.80 2.57 14.91
N PRO A 110 -26.18 1.59 15.60
CA PRO A 110 -24.77 1.27 15.42
C PRO A 110 -24.45 0.91 13.98
N LYS A 111 -23.31 1.40 13.50
CA LYS A 111 -22.82 1.18 12.14
C LYS A 111 -21.54 0.34 12.17
N VAL A 112 -21.19 -0.18 11.00
CA VAL A 112 -19.86 -0.73 10.73
C VAL A 112 -19.16 0.22 9.76
N CYS A 113 -17.98 0.68 10.14
CA CYS A 113 -17.09 1.41 9.24
C CYS A 113 -16.01 0.49 8.69
N TYR A 114 -15.62 0.75 7.45
CA TYR A 114 -14.44 0.19 6.80
C TYR A 114 -13.34 1.23 6.88
N LEU A 115 -12.16 0.80 7.34
CA LEU A 115 -10.97 1.65 7.41
C LEU A 115 -9.91 1.09 6.49
N THR A 116 -9.24 1.97 5.75
CA THR A 116 -8.16 1.59 4.84
C THR A 116 -6.83 2.18 5.31
N ARG A 117 -5.82 1.32 5.44
CA ARG A 117 -4.43 1.67 5.70
C ARG A 117 -3.58 1.21 4.52
N SER A 118 -2.79 2.10 3.93
CA SER A 118 -1.80 1.72 2.94
C SER A 118 -0.55 1.20 3.66
N ILE A 119 -0.22 -0.07 3.44
CA ILE A 119 1.02 -0.64 3.92
C ILE A 119 2.13 -0.22 2.96
N GLY A 120 3.32 0.07 3.49
CA GLY A 120 4.44 0.58 2.70
C GLY A 120 4.54 2.11 2.61
N MET A 121 3.89 2.85 3.52
CA MET A 121 4.15 4.30 3.66
C MET A 121 5.61 4.60 4.06
N ASN A 122 6.25 3.67 4.78
CA ASN A 122 7.61 3.82 5.30
C ASN A 122 8.62 2.90 4.60
N GLU A 123 8.17 2.05 3.68
CA GLU A 123 9.01 1.08 2.96
C GLU A 123 8.34 0.71 1.63
N VAL A 124 9.11 0.69 0.56
CA VAL A 124 8.64 0.25 -0.76
C VAL A 124 9.12 -1.17 -1.03
N PHE A 125 8.18 -2.12 -1.19
CA PHE A 125 8.48 -3.51 -1.50
C PHE A 125 8.80 -3.67 -2.99
N LEU A 126 10.06 -3.95 -3.30
CA LEU A 126 10.61 -4.05 -4.65
C LEU A 126 11.39 -5.35 -4.80
N LEU A 127 11.31 -5.96 -5.98
CA LEU A 127 12.13 -7.10 -6.34
C LEU A 127 12.83 -6.89 -7.68
N ASP A 128 14.11 -7.25 -7.68
CA ASP A 128 14.98 -7.31 -8.84
C ASP A 128 15.14 -8.77 -9.29
N GLY A 129 14.42 -9.15 -10.35
CA GLY A 129 14.40 -10.52 -10.85
C GLY A 129 15.75 -11.01 -11.37
N SER A 130 16.68 -10.11 -11.70
CA SER A 130 18.03 -10.49 -12.16
C SER A 130 18.86 -11.20 -11.09
N LEU A 131 18.41 -11.18 -9.83
CA LEU A 131 19.04 -11.88 -8.71
C LEU A 131 18.63 -13.37 -8.65
N PHE A 132 17.67 -13.78 -9.48
CA PHE A 132 17.07 -15.11 -9.44
C PHE A 132 17.17 -15.83 -10.78
N SER A 133 16.97 -17.15 -10.76
CA SER A 133 16.93 -17.95 -11.98
C SER A 133 15.56 -17.82 -12.66
N GLY A 134 15.55 -17.72 -13.98
CA GLY A 134 14.30 -17.74 -14.76
C GLY A 134 13.46 -19.00 -14.48
N GLY A 135 12.15 -18.81 -14.29
CA GLY A 135 11.23 -19.92 -13.98
C GLY A 135 11.21 -20.38 -12.53
N SER A 136 11.99 -19.77 -11.62
CA SER A 136 11.91 -20.12 -10.20
C SER A 136 10.66 -19.55 -9.55
N GLU A 137 10.10 -20.30 -8.59
CA GLU A 137 9.18 -19.75 -7.60
C GLU A 137 9.98 -18.88 -6.63
N ILE A 138 9.42 -17.72 -6.29
CA ILE A 138 9.96 -16.83 -5.27
C ILE A 138 8.88 -16.54 -4.23
N THR A 139 9.34 -16.28 -3.02
CA THR A 139 8.50 -15.86 -1.89
C THR A 139 9.05 -14.56 -1.36
N GLU A 140 8.24 -13.51 -1.39
CA GLU A 140 8.65 -12.18 -0.92
C GLU A 140 7.71 -11.69 0.18
N GLN A 141 8.29 -11.09 1.23
CA GLN A 141 7.51 -10.43 2.27
C GLN A 141 7.05 -9.06 1.78
N VAL A 142 5.73 -8.85 1.75
CA VAL A 142 5.09 -7.63 1.22
C VAL A 142 4.28 -6.89 2.27
N ALA A 143 4.24 -7.39 3.50
CA ALA A 143 3.77 -6.64 4.66
C ALA A 143 4.46 -7.13 5.94
N HIS A 144 4.76 -6.18 6.81
CA HIS A 144 5.19 -6.41 8.18
C HIS A 144 4.50 -5.36 9.05
N VAL A 145 3.48 -5.77 9.82
CA VAL A 145 2.56 -4.83 10.48
C VAL A 145 2.41 -5.20 11.95
N GLU A 146 2.67 -4.25 12.85
CA GLU A 146 2.36 -4.41 14.28
C GLU A 146 0.86 -4.64 14.44
N MET A 147 0.50 -5.71 15.14
CA MET A 147 -0.88 -6.09 15.34
C MET A 147 -1.56 -5.18 16.37
N ASP A 148 -2.75 -4.71 16.03
CA ASP A 148 -3.59 -3.87 16.88
C ASP A 148 -5.06 -4.31 16.79
N TYR A 149 -5.97 -3.43 17.22
CA TYR A 149 -7.40 -3.68 17.19
C TYR A 149 -7.98 -3.96 15.79
N ALA A 150 -7.25 -3.66 14.71
CA ALA A 150 -7.67 -3.96 13.34
C ALA A 150 -7.87 -5.47 13.10
N PHE A 151 -7.10 -6.30 13.80
CA PHE A 151 -7.18 -7.76 13.72
C PHE A 151 -8.28 -8.35 14.63
N GLY A 152 -8.98 -7.53 15.42
CA GLY A 152 -9.93 -8.02 16.42
C GLY A 152 -11.26 -8.53 15.86
N LEU A 153 -11.62 -8.14 14.63
CA LEU A 153 -12.85 -8.58 13.95
C LEU A 153 -12.51 -9.25 12.62
N VAL A 154 -12.62 -8.50 11.53
CA VAL A 154 -12.31 -8.94 10.18
C VAL A 154 -11.40 -7.88 9.55
N ALA A 155 -10.26 -8.36 9.06
CA ALA A 155 -9.26 -7.62 8.32
C ALA A 155 -9.06 -8.29 6.95
N SER A 156 -8.68 -7.53 5.93
CA SER A 156 -8.26 -8.06 4.63
C SER A 156 -7.01 -7.34 4.17
N PHE A 157 -6.13 -8.07 3.49
CA PHE A 157 -4.98 -7.50 2.81
C PHE A 157 -5.18 -7.68 1.32
N TYR A 158 -5.29 -6.56 0.61
CA TYR A 158 -5.41 -6.51 -0.84
C TYR A 158 -4.03 -6.22 -1.43
N VAL A 159 -3.44 -7.24 -2.07
CA VAL A 159 -2.08 -7.16 -2.62
C VAL A 159 -2.17 -6.88 -4.11
N SER A 160 -1.42 -5.88 -4.56
CA SER A 160 -1.28 -5.51 -5.95
C SER A 160 0.17 -5.69 -6.41
N GLN A 161 0.41 -6.72 -7.22
CA GLN A 161 1.71 -7.04 -7.83
C GLN A 161 1.82 -6.37 -9.19
N LYS A 162 2.80 -5.47 -9.34
CA LYS A 162 3.01 -4.67 -10.55
C LYS A 162 4.32 -5.05 -11.22
N SER A 163 4.31 -5.18 -12.54
CA SER A 163 5.54 -5.28 -13.33
C SER A 163 6.02 -3.90 -13.75
N LEU A 164 7.26 -3.57 -13.40
CA LEU A 164 7.86 -2.27 -13.65
C LEU A 164 8.91 -2.34 -14.76
N THR A 165 9.10 -1.25 -15.48
CA THR A 165 10.33 -1.05 -16.26
C THR A 165 11.53 -0.88 -15.33
N ALA A 166 12.75 -1.14 -15.82
CA ALA A 166 13.98 -0.92 -15.06
C ALA A 166 14.08 0.53 -14.54
N PHE A 167 13.67 1.51 -15.37
CA PHE A 167 13.64 2.92 -14.99
C PHE A 167 12.69 3.19 -13.82
N ALA A 168 11.44 2.72 -13.92
CA ALA A 168 10.45 2.90 -12.86
C ALA A 168 10.88 2.22 -11.56
N HIS A 169 11.48 1.03 -11.66
CA HIS A 169 12.04 0.32 -10.50
C HIS A 169 13.18 1.10 -9.83
N ASP A 170 14.12 1.65 -10.60
CA ASP A 170 15.20 2.48 -10.07
C ASP A 170 14.69 3.79 -9.46
N TYR A 171 13.62 4.38 -10.01
CA TYR A 171 12.94 5.52 -9.40
C TYR A 171 12.41 5.15 -8.01
N TRP A 172 11.68 4.04 -7.89
CA TRP A 172 11.15 3.58 -6.59
C TRP A 172 12.26 3.20 -5.61
N LYS A 173 13.38 2.62 -6.06
CA LYS A 173 14.57 2.39 -5.21
C LYS A 173 15.10 3.70 -4.61
N LYS A 174 15.13 4.80 -5.39
CA LYS A 174 15.53 6.13 -4.89
C LYS A 174 14.51 6.69 -3.90
N ILE A 175 13.22 6.54 -4.18
CA ILE A 175 12.14 6.94 -3.26
C ILE A 175 12.26 6.19 -1.93
N ASN A 176 12.51 4.88 -1.97
CA ASN A 176 12.66 4.08 -0.75
C ASN A 176 13.81 4.61 0.13
N LYS A 177 14.95 4.97 -0.47
CA LYS A 177 16.08 5.59 0.24
C LYS A 177 15.72 6.94 0.88
N VAL A 178 14.87 7.74 0.24
CA VAL A 178 14.40 9.02 0.78
C VAL A 178 13.48 8.80 1.98
N ILE A 179 12.59 7.80 1.90
CA ILE A 179 11.65 7.46 2.98
C ILE A 179 12.41 6.89 4.19
N SER A 180 13.34 5.97 3.98
CA SER A 180 14.13 5.37 5.07
C SER A 180 15.18 6.31 5.69
N GLY A 181 15.58 7.37 4.97
CA GLY A 181 16.65 8.29 5.36
C GLY A 181 16.20 9.56 6.09
N GLY A 182 14.94 9.67 6.51
CA GLY A 182 14.36 10.88 7.14
C GLY A 182 14.36 10.87 8.67
N GLY A 183 15.47 10.47 9.30
CA GLY A 183 15.52 10.16 10.73
C GLY A 183 16.10 11.26 11.64
N SER A 184 16.88 12.19 11.09
CA SER A 184 17.58 13.21 11.88
C SER A 184 17.19 14.63 11.47
N ILE A 185 16.89 15.48 12.46
CA ILE A 185 16.66 16.92 12.26
C ILE A 185 17.87 17.68 11.70
N PHE A 186 19.03 17.02 11.61
CA PHE A 186 20.29 17.55 11.08
C PHE A 186 20.69 16.90 9.75
N GLU A 187 19.92 15.97 9.21
CA GLU A 187 20.15 15.42 7.87
C GLU A 187 19.83 16.48 6.82
N ALA A 188 20.64 16.53 5.76
CA ALA A 188 20.33 17.36 4.61
C ALA A 188 18.94 16.98 4.08
N PRO A 189 18.13 17.96 3.65
CA PRO A 189 16.81 17.66 3.10
C PRO A 189 16.98 16.65 1.95
N PRO A 190 16.10 15.64 1.85
CA PRO A 190 16.24 14.61 0.84
C PRO A 190 16.32 15.24 -0.55
N ALA A 191 17.30 14.80 -1.34
CA ALA A 191 17.50 15.30 -2.68
C ALA A 191 16.25 15.04 -3.54
N ALA A 192 15.92 15.99 -4.41
CA ALA A 192 14.84 15.81 -5.37
C ALA A 192 15.12 14.57 -6.23
N VAL A 193 14.11 13.71 -6.38
CA VAL A 193 14.18 12.50 -7.21
C VAL A 193 13.52 12.83 -8.55
N PRO A 194 14.29 13.19 -9.59
CA PRO A 194 13.72 13.45 -10.90
C PRO A 194 13.10 12.15 -11.43
N GLY A 195 11.92 12.27 -12.02
CA GLY A 195 11.28 11.16 -12.72
C GLY A 195 11.44 11.32 -14.24
N ASN A 196 10.42 10.93 -14.99
CA ASN A 196 10.44 10.92 -16.45
C ASN A 196 9.52 11.98 -17.09
N ILE A 197 9.06 12.98 -16.35
CA ILE A 197 8.20 14.05 -16.87
C ILE A 197 9.04 15.29 -17.15
N ASN A 198 9.01 15.75 -18.40
CA ASN A 198 9.79 16.89 -18.87
C ASN A 198 8.89 18.07 -19.27
N PRO A 199 9.24 19.31 -18.91
CA PRO A 199 8.53 20.49 -19.39
C PRO A 199 8.90 20.77 -20.85
N ILE A 200 7.89 20.90 -21.71
CA ILE A 200 8.07 21.21 -23.14
C ILE A 200 8.07 22.73 -23.36
N SER A 201 7.18 23.43 -22.66
CA SER A 201 7.03 24.89 -22.79
C SER A 201 8.14 25.71 -22.11
N HIS A 202 8.72 25.20 -21.01
CA HIS A 202 9.73 25.90 -20.20
C HIS A 202 10.87 24.94 -19.81
N PRO A 203 11.90 24.77 -20.65
CA PRO A 203 12.94 23.75 -20.45
C PRO A 203 13.78 23.88 -19.17
N ASN A 204 13.74 25.04 -18.51
CA ASN A 204 14.48 25.31 -17.27
C ASN A 204 13.62 25.07 -16.01
N GLU A 205 12.36 24.68 -16.16
CA GLU A 205 11.49 24.35 -15.03
C GLU A 205 11.88 22.98 -14.45
N GLU A 206 12.02 22.89 -13.13
CA GLU A 206 12.21 21.60 -12.46
C GLU A 206 10.86 20.92 -12.30
N VAL A 207 10.75 19.69 -12.82
CA VAL A 207 9.53 18.89 -12.76
C VAL A 207 9.85 17.57 -12.09
N LEU A 208 9.04 17.21 -11.10
CA LEU A 208 9.18 15.98 -10.33
C LEU A 208 7.97 15.08 -10.56
N GLY A 209 8.18 13.78 -10.37
CA GLY A 209 7.14 12.76 -10.49
C GLY A 209 7.43 11.76 -11.61
N LEU A 210 6.86 10.57 -11.45
CA LEU A 210 6.99 9.44 -12.35
C LEU A 210 5.65 9.19 -13.04
N PHE A 211 5.67 9.13 -14.37
CA PHE A 211 4.66 8.44 -15.15
C PHE A 211 5.06 6.97 -15.31
N SER A 212 4.18 6.05 -14.94
CA SER A 212 4.36 4.62 -15.18
C SER A 212 3.01 3.97 -15.51
N ALA A 213 3.05 3.03 -16.45
CA ALA A 213 1.93 2.23 -16.91
C ALA A 213 2.37 0.77 -16.77
N VAL A 214 1.61 0.00 -16.01
CA VAL A 214 2.01 -1.32 -15.52
C VAL A 214 0.89 -2.32 -15.73
N ASP A 215 1.25 -3.57 -15.97
CA ASP A 215 0.32 -4.68 -15.77
C ASP A 215 0.30 -5.01 -14.28
N GLU A 216 -0.88 -5.36 -13.76
CA GLU A 216 -1.11 -5.54 -12.33
C GLU A 216 -1.93 -6.80 -12.09
N LYS A 217 -1.43 -7.65 -11.19
CA LYS A 217 -2.16 -8.81 -10.66
C LYS A 217 -2.56 -8.51 -9.22
N ARG A 218 -3.79 -8.88 -8.86
CA ARG A 218 -4.37 -8.58 -7.56
C ARG A 218 -4.85 -9.85 -6.92
N GLU A 219 -4.55 -10.00 -5.64
CA GLU A 219 -5.07 -11.09 -4.82
C GLU A 219 -5.43 -10.55 -3.43
N LEU A 220 -6.40 -11.17 -2.77
CA LEU A 220 -6.88 -10.75 -1.46
C LEU A 220 -6.84 -11.93 -0.49
N ILE A 221 -6.39 -11.66 0.73
CA ILE A 221 -6.53 -12.57 1.85
C ILE A 221 -7.38 -11.94 2.94
N LEU A 222 -8.35 -12.71 3.46
CA LEU A 222 -9.20 -12.32 4.58
C LEU A 222 -8.65 -12.96 5.85
N ILE A 223 -8.51 -12.16 6.90
CA ILE A 223 -8.09 -12.59 8.23
C ILE A 223 -9.24 -12.33 9.19
N THR A 224 -9.71 -13.39 9.81
CA THR A 224 -10.66 -13.34 10.91
C THR A 224 -9.97 -13.74 12.21
N ARG A 225 -10.62 -13.47 13.35
CA ARG A 225 -10.13 -13.94 14.64
C ARG A 225 -9.86 -15.46 14.69
N GLY A 226 -10.57 -16.26 13.91
CA GLY A 226 -10.36 -17.71 13.85
C GLY A 226 -9.07 -18.14 13.15
N ASP A 227 -8.46 -17.24 12.36
CA ASP A 227 -7.23 -17.48 11.61
C ASP A 227 -5.98 -17.10 12.42
N LEU A 228 -6.16 -16.44 13.57
CA LEU A 228 -5.06 -15.98 14.42
C LEU A 228 -4.52 -17.12 15.27
N ALA A 229 -3.18 -17.22 15.35
CA ALA A 229 -2.53 -18.18 16.24
C ALA A 229 -2.76 -17.81 17.71
N THR A 230 -2.75 -18.81 18.60
CA THR A 230 -2.90 -18.60 20.04
C THR A 230 -1.83 -17.63 20.55
N GLY A 231 -2.26 -16.54 21.21
CA GLY A 231 -1.37 -15.48 21.71
C GLY A 231 -1.24 -14.27 20.79
N PHE A 232 -1.82 -14.31 19.58
CA PHE A 232 -1.89 -13.19 18.64
C PHE A 232 -3.29 -12.56 18.55
N ASP A 233 -4.20 -12.96 19.44
CA ASP A 233 -5.54 -12.40 19.55
C ASP A 233 -5.50 -10.96 20.09
N HIS A 234 -5.95 -10.00 19.29
CA HIS A 234 -6.21 -8.64 19.74
C HIS A 234 -7.72 -8.42 19.92
N LEU A 235 -8.10 -7.66 20.96
CA LEU A 235 -9.50 -7.27 21.14
C LEU A 235 -9.89 -6.20 20.11
N PRO A 236 -11.13 -6.22 19.60
CA PRO A 236 -11.67 -5.11 18.82
C PRO A 236 -11.58 -3.79 19.58
N LEU A 237 -11.57 -2.68 18.84
CA LEU A 237 -11.47 -1.32 19.40
C LEU A 237 -12.51 -1.06 20.49
N CYS A 238 -13.72 -1.58 20.30
CA CYS A 238 -14.86 -1.37 21.17
C CYS A 238 -15.11 -2.53 22.14
N GLY A 239 -14.12 -3.40 22.29
CA GLY A 239 -14.19 -4.58 23.13
C GLY A 239 -15.01 -5.69 22.50
N GLN A 240 -15.31 -6.69 23.32
CA GLN A 240 -16.17 -7.80 22.90
C GLN A 240 -17.65 -7.41 23.08
N LEU A 241 -18.54 -8.02 22.31
CA LEU A 241 -19.99 -7.79 22.45
C LEU A 241 -20.42 -7.98 23.92
N GLY A 242 -21.02 -6.93 24.49
CA GLY A 242 -21.46 -6.90 25.90
C GLY A 242 -20.37 -6.54 26.92
N PHE A 243 -19.11 -6.42 26.51
CA PHE A 243 -17.96 -6.11 27.36
C PHE A 243 -17.13 -4.97 26.75
N PRO A 244 -17.62 -3.72 26.84
CA PRO A 244 -16.88 -2.56 26.35
C PRO A 244 -15.61 -2.32 27.19
N PRO A 245 -14.56 -1.70 26.60
CA PRO A 245 -13.36 -1.35 27.35
C PRO A 245 -13.65 -0.28 28.42
N PRO A 246 -12.90 -0.25 29.54
CA PRO A 246 -13.12 0.71 30.63
C PRO A 246 -13.12 2.17 30.19
N ASN A 247 -12.24 2.52 29.25
CA ASN A 247 -12.19 3.83 28.61
C ASN A 247 -12.71 3.68 27.18
N LEU A 248 -14.01 3.89 26.99
CA LEU A 248 -14.66 3.74 25.68
C LEU A 248 -14.17 4.81 24.70
N PRO A 249 -13.49 4.43 23.59
CA PRO A 249 -13.13 5.39 22.55
C PRO A 249 -14.36 6.05 21.92
N ARG A 250 -14.28 7.34 21.57
CA ARG A 250 -15.38 8.04 20.87
C ARG A 250 -15.76 7.36 19.55
N ALA A 251 -14.78 6.75 18.89
CA ALA A 251 -14.95 5.98 17.68
C ALA A 251 -15.94 4.80 17.84
N CYS A 252 -16.20 4.33 19.06
CA CYS A 252 -17.18 3.28 19.30
C CYS A 252 -18.63 3.73 19.23
N CYS A 253 -18.88 5.04 19.26
CA CYS A 253 -20.20 5.63 19.04
C CYS A 253 -20.32 6.36 17.70
N ASN A 254 -19.18 6.62 17.05
CA ASN A 254 -19.08 7.25 15.74
C ASN A 254 -17.78 6.80 15.07
N CYS A 255 -17.81 5.67 14.38
CA CYS A 255 -16.60 5.10 13.76
C CYS A 255 -16.04 5.98 12.63
N LEU A 256 -16.84 6.92 12.12
CA LEU A 256 -16.42 7.93 11.15
C LEU A 256 -15.49 9.01 11.73
N SER A 257 -15.27 9.02 13.04
CA SER A 257 -14.26 9.89 13.64
C SER A 257 -12.83 9.40 13.43
N LEU A 258 -12.65 8.16 12.95
CA LEU A 258 -11.34 7.60 12.65
C LEU A 258 -10.86 8.07 11.27
N GLU A 259 -9.56 8.24 11.10
CA GLU A 259 -8.98 8.58 9.80
C GLU A 259 -9.20 7.45 8.78
N ASN A 260 -9.39 7.83 7.51
CA ASN A 260 -9.66 6.92 6.39
C ASN A 260 -10.83 5.95 6.63
N SER A 261 -11.83 6.37 7.41
CA SER A 261 -13.04 5.59 7.66
C SER A 261 -14.16 5.91 6.67
N SER A 262 -14.94 4.89 6.32
CA SER A 262 -16.05 4.99 5.38
C SER A 262 -17.18 4.04 5.75
N LEU A 263 -18.42 4.41 5.44
CA LEU A 263 -19.58 3.50 5.49
C LEU A 263 -19.70 2.66 4.21
N SER A 264 -19.04 3.08 3.13
CA SER A 264 -19.08 2.36 1.86
C SER A 264 -18.10 1.20 1.93
N ARG A 265 -18.65 -0.02 1.91
CA ARG A 265 -17.87 -1.24 1.77
C ARG A 265 -17.05 -1.20 0.47
N PRO A 266 -15.73 -1.43 0.49
CA PRO A 266 -14.94 -1.53 -0.73
C PRO A 266 -15.47 -2.62 -1.64
N SER A 267 -15.45 -2.40 -2.96
CA SER A 267 -16.03 -3.34 -3.93
C SER A 267 -15.34 -4.70 -3.97
N TYR A 268 -14.06 -4.75 -3.60
CA TYR A 268 -13.25 -5.95 -3.51
C TYR A 268 -13.33 -6.63 -2.13
N TRP A 269 -14.01 -6.02 -1.16
CA TRP A 269 -14.21 -6.62 0.16
C TRP A 269 -15.30 -7.72 0.07
N PRO A 270 -15.08 -8.92 0.64
CA PRO A 270 -16.00 -10.04 0.53
C PRO A 270 -17.41 -9.81 1.12
#